data_AF-I1BQU1-F1
#
_entry.id   AF-I1BQU1-F1
#
_cell.length_a   1.000
_cell.length_b   1.000
_cell.length_c   1.000
_cell.angle_alpha   90.00
_cell.angle_beta   90.00
_cell.angle_gamma   90.00
#
_symmetry.space_group_name_H-M   'P 1'
#
loop_
_entity.id
_entity.type
_entity.pdbx_description
1 polymer ?
#
loop_
_entity_poly.entity_id
_entity_poly.type
_entity_poly.pdbx_seq_one_letter_code
_entity_poly.pdbx_strand_id
1 'polypeptide(L)'
;MSLLPSQPVSTEWRTNWENIQPILNKIRQSVASLKSSSLKVMRVGQLDSEILDNELVDILKEQLWSAFSLFKPAMKERFEPELLALLNLTLFKLSIYNSSTTYGAQLQNLKYRNERMHKGSLESIAKDAPLTKAQKISYGILTVGGQYAWTRISRIATNKGWGELEEDDIRNKIYKLLQYGEKYWKLFSLINFLVFLWNGKYRMLIDRLLSMRLVYSKKSMNRQVSFEFLNRQMVWHAFTCP
;
A
#
# COMPACT_ATOMS: atom_id res chain seq x y z
N MET A 1 64.27 23.42 38.44
CA MET A 1 63.15 24.28 38.01
C MET A 1 63.28 24.52 36.52
N SER A 2 62.52 23.78 35.70
CA SER A 2 62.35 24.08 34.27
C SER A 2 61.08 23.37 33.80
N LEU A 3 59.96 24.06 34.00
CA LEU A 3 58.65 23.70 33.46
C LEU A 3 58.75 23.71 31.93
N LEU A 4 58.45 22.59 31.29
CA LEU A 4 58.24 22.50 29.85
C LEU A 4 57.01 23.35 29.48
N PRO A 5 57.06 24.22 28.45
CA PRO A 5 55.91 25.00 28.03
C PRO A 5 54.93 24.11 27.27
N SER A 6 53.68 24.09 27.72
CA SER A 6 52.54 23.51 27.02
C SER A 6 52.32 24.24 25.68
N GLN A 7 52.60 23.56 24.57
CA GLN A 7 52.28 24.04 23.22
C GLN A 7 50.75 24.16 23.06
N PRO A 8 50.21 25.28 22.55
CA PRO A 8 48.77 25.42 22.35
C PRO A 8 48.33 24.58 21.14
N VAL A 9 47.68 23.46 21.40
CA VAL A 9 47.21 22.45 20.42
C VAL A 9 46.08 22.98 19.50
N SER A 10 45.86 24.29 19.39
CA SER A 10 44.59 24.87 18.93
C SER A 10 44.57 25.50 17.54
N THR A 11 45.69 25.50 16.80
CA THR A 11 45.77 26.15 15.47
C THR A 11 45.80 25.16 14.31
N GLU A 12 46.51 24.04 14.43
CA GLU A 12 46.66 23.06 13.35
C GLU A 12 45.33 22.41 12.93
N TRP A 13 44.44 22.12 13.89
CA TRP A 13 43.14 21.52 13.59
C TRP A 13 42.19 22.47 12.85
N ARG A 14 42.26 23.79 13.13
CA ARG A 14 41.45 24.80 12.42
C ARG A 14 41.85 24.88 10.96
N THR A 15 43.15 24.98 10.70
CA THR A 15 43.69 25.02 9.35
C THR A 15 43.38 23.74 8.57
N ASN A 16 43.52 22.57 9.23
CA ASN A 16 43.15 21.29 8.61
C ASN A 16 41.65 21.19 8.33
N TRP A 17 40.79 21.68 9.23
CA TRP A 17 39.34 21.71 9.01
C TRP A 17 38.95 22.62 7.86
N GLU A 18 39.52 23.83 7.77
CA GLU A 18 39.29 24.78 6.68
C GLU A 18 39.74 24.21 5.32
N ASN A 19 40.85 23.47 5.28
CA ASN A 19 41.33 22.80 4.07
C ASN A 19 40.44 21.61 3.64
N ILE A 20 39.85 20.89 4.60
CA ILE A 20 39.02 19.70 4.34
C ILE A 20 37.56 20.07 4.00
N GLN A 21 37.04 21.18 4.52
CA GLN A 21 35.69 21.68 4.23
C GLN A 21 35.31 21.70 2.73
N PRO A 22 36.11 22.27 1.81
CA PRO A 22 35.76 22.29 0.38
C PRO A 22 35.77 20.88 -0.23
N ILE A 23 36.63 19.98 0.24
CA ILE A 23 36.69 18.58 -0.20
C ILE A 23 35.43 17.84 0.24
N LEU A 24 35.01 17.99 1.49
CA LEU A 24 33.78 17.40 2.01
C LEU A 24 32.53 17.91 1.28
N ASN A 25 32.49 19.20 0.93
CA ASN A 25 31.40 19.77 0.15
C ASN A 25 31.36 19.21 -1.28
N LYS A 26 32.51 19.05 -1.94
CA LYS A 26 32.62 18.38 -3.25
C LYS A 26 32.19 16.92 -3.17
N ILE A 27 32.61 16.18 -2.14
CA ILE A 27 32.20 14.79 -1.91
C ILE A 27 30.69 14.71 -1.62
N ARG A 28 30.14 15.63 -0.83
CA ARG A 28 28.70 15.67 -0.57
C ARG A 28 27.91 15.94 -1.85
N GLN A 29 28.37 16.85 -2.70
CA GLN A 29 27.74 17.15 -3.99
C GLN A 29 27.86 15.96 -4.95
N SER A 30 29.01 15.31 -5.03
CA SER A 30 29.20 14.12 -5.87
C SER A 30 28.36 12.95 -5.38
N VAL A 31 28.32 12.68 -4.07
CA VAL A 31 27.46 11.66 -3.46
C VAL A 31 25.97 11.98 -3.64
N ALA A 32 25.57 13.25 -3.60
CA ALA A 32 24.20 13.65 -3.90
C ALA A 32 23.84 13.47 -5.39
N SER A 33 24.82 13.57 -6.29
CA SER A 33 24.64 13.29 -7.71
C SER A 33 24.63 11.79 -8.05
N LEU A 34 25.12 10.92 -7.15
CA LEU A 34 25.04 9.48 -7.33
C LEU A 34 23.56 9.05 -7.27
N LYS A 35 23.12 8.39 -8.35
CA LYS A 35 21.79 7.78 -8.40
C LYS A 35 21.69 6.73 -7.30
N SER A 36 20.83 6.96 -6.30
CA SER A 36 20.58 5.95 -5.27
C SER A 36 20.05 4.67 -5.91
N SER A 37 20.42 3.51 -5.37
CA SER A 37 19.85 2.23 -5.83
C SER A 37 18.33 2.30 -5.75
N SER A 38 17.66 1.84 -6.81
CA SER A 38 16.19 1.87 -6.81
C SER A 38 15.67 1.00 -5.69
N LEU A 39 14.76 1.57 -4.91
CA LEU A 39 14.09 0.88 -3.82
C LEU A 39 13.41 -0.39 -4.36
N LYS A 40 13.90 -1.57 -3.99
CA LYS A 40 13.29 -2.85 -4.38
C LYS A 40 12.56 -3.43 -3.19
N VAL A 41 11.24 -3.47 -3.28
CA VAL A 41 10.36 -4.09 -2.27
C VAL A 41 10.01 -5.48 -2.76
N MET A 42 9.98 -6.47 -1.86
CA MET A 42 9.58 -7.83 -2.21
C MET A 42 8.14 -7.84 -2.74
N ARG A 43 7.97 -8.41 -3.94
CA ARG A 43 6.65 -8.51 -4.60
C ARG A 43 5.73 -9.46 -3.83
N VAL A 44 6.29 -10.54 -3.31
CA VAL A 44 5.56 -11.54 -2.50
C VAL A 44 4.95 -10.88 -1.27
N GLY A 45 5.73 -10.14 -0.47
CA GLY A 45 5.18 -9.42 0.68
C GLY A 45 4.11 -8.37 0.32
N GLN A 46 4.20 -7.75 -0.87
CA GLN A 46 3.13 -6.89 -1.36
C GLN A 46 1.87 -7.67 -1.73
N LEU A 47 1.98 -8.86 -2.32
CA LEU A 47 0.82 -9.69 -2.64
C LEU A 47 0.21 -10.32 -1.38
N ASP A 48 1.04 -10.84 -0.48
CA ASP A 48 0.59 -11.42 0.79
C ASP A 48 -0.18 -10.40 1.63
N SER A 49 0.28 -9.14 1.64
CA SER A 49 -0.47 -8.07 2.32
C SER A 49 -1.88 -7.86 1.75
N GLU A 50 -2.11 -8.16 0.47
CA GLU A 50 -3.45 -8.05 -0.15
C GLU A 50 -4.35 -9.18 0.31
N ILE A 51 -3.80 -10.40 0.34
CA ILE A 51 -4.50 -11.59 0.77
C ILE A 51 -4.93 -11.42 2.24
N LEU A 52 -4.01 -10.98 3.10
CA LEU A 52 -4.29 -10.69 4.50
C LEU A 52 -5.34 -9.59 4.70
N ASP A 53 -5.34 -8.55 3.85
CA ASP A 53 -6.36 -7.51 3.90
C ASP A 53 -7.75 -8.07 3.53
N ASN A 54 -7.85 -8.92 2.51
CA ASN A 54 -9.10 -9.58 2.12
C ASN A 54 -9.59 -10.55 3.19
N GLU A 55 -8.70 -11.38 3.75
CA GLU A 55 -9.01 -12.29 4.85
C GLU A 55 -9.54 -11.55 6.08
N LEU A 56 -8.94 -10.41 6.43
CA LEU A 56 -9.43 -9.57 7.52
C LEU A 56 -10.87 -9.10 7.26
N VAL A 57 -11.15 -8.63 6.04
CA VAL A 57 -12.48 -8.16 5.66
C VAL A 57 -13.49 -9.30 5.73
N ASP A 58 -13.12 -10.50 5.25
CA ASP A 58 -13.98 -11.68 5.27
C ASP A 58 -14.30 -12.12 6.71
N ILE A 59 -13.29 -12.20 7.59
CA ILE A 59 -13.48 -12.52 9.01
C ILE A 59 -14.41 -11.50 9.69
N LEU A 60 -14.19 -10.21 9.45
CA LEU A 60 -15.03 -9.16 10.03
C LEU A 60 -16.46 -9.18 9.47
N LYS A 61 -16.62 -9.50 8.18
CA LYS A 61 -17.92 -9.69 7.53
C LYS A 61 -18.67 -10.87 8.14
N GLU A 62 -18.02 -12.00 8.37
CA GLU A 62 -18.61 -13.17 9.01
C GLU A 62 -19.07 -12.88 10.44
N GLN A 63 -18.23 -12.19 11.23
CA GLN A 63 -18.59 -11.76 12.58
C GLN A 63 -19.78 -10.79 12.57
N LEU A 64 -19.79 -9.84 11.63
CA LEU A 64 -20.91 -8.94 11.43
C LEU A 64 -22.20 -9.72 11.13
N TRP A 65 -22.15 -10.68 10.22
CA TRP A 65 -23.32 -11.49 9.90
C TRP A 65 -23.79 -12.41 11.02
N SER A 66 -22.86 -12.90 11.82
CA SER A 66 -23.17 -13.68 13.02
C SER A 66 -23.90 -12.83 14.04
N ALA A 67 -23.47 -11.58 14.25
CA ALA A 67 -24.15 -10.63 15.14
C ALA A 67 -25.56 -10.26 14.63
N PHE A 68 -25.77 -10.19 13.31
CA PHE A 68 -27.07 -9.90 12.71
C PHE A 68 -27.93 -11.14 12.42
N SER A 69 -27.48 -12.34 12.81
CA SER A 69 -28.17 -13.61 12.52
C SER A 69 -29.58 -13.71 13.12
N LEU A 70 -29.84 -13.00 14.22
CA LEU A 70 -31.13 -12.95 14.91
C LEU A 70 -32.15 -12.03 14.22
N PHE A 71 -31.74 -11.22 13.24
CA PHE A 71 -32.63 -10.32 12.51
C PHE A 71 -33.23 -11.01 11.28
N LYS A 72 -34.38 -10.47 10.82
CA LYS A 72 -35.09 -10.99 9.63
C LYS A 72 -34.13 -11.06 8.41
N PRO A 73 -34.08 -12.18 7.67
CA PRO A 73 -33.21 -12.34 6.50
C PRO A 73 -33.37 -11.24 5.44
N ALA A 74 -34.59 -10.74 5.24
CA ALA A 74 -34.88 -9.66 4.31
C ALA A 74 -34.17 -8.32 4.66
N MET A 75 -33.94 -8.07 5.95
CA MET A 75 -33.21 -6.88 6.40
C MET A 75 -31.71 -7.04 6.14
N LYS A 76 -31.17 -8.24 6.40
CA LYS A 76 -29.77 -8.59 6.11
C LYS A 76 -29.42 -8.32 4.65
N GLU A 77 -30.25 -8.82 3.74
CA GLU A 77 -30.02 -8.66 2.30
C GLU A 77 -30.14 -7.19 1.88
N ARG A 78 -31.10 -6.43 2.41
CA ARG A 78 -31.30 -5.02 2.04
C ARG A 78 -30.14 -4.13 2.47
N PHE A 79 -29.63 -4.32 3.69
CA PHE A 79 -28.59 -3.49 4.29
C PHE A 79 -27.16 -3.99 4.06
N GLU A 80 -26.98 -5.12 3.37
CA GLU A 80 -25.66 -5.68 3.07
C GLU A 80 -24.66 -4.70 2.47
N PRO A 81 -24.95 -4.01 1.36
CA PRO A 81 -23.95 -3.11 0.77
C PRO A 81 -23.69 -1.89 1.66
N GLU A 82 -24.67 -1.40 2.42
CA GLU A 82 -24.50 -0.31 3.38
C GLU A 82 -23.59 -0.72 4.55
N LEU A 83 -23.82 -1.91 5.13
CA LEU A 83 -23.03 -2.45 6.23
C LEU A 83 -21.59 -2.76 5.80
N LEU A 84 -21.40 -3.36 4.63
CA LEU A 84 -20.07 -3.61 4.07
C LEU A 84 -19.32 -2.32 3.76
N ALA A 85 -20.00 -1.31 3.20
CA ALA A 85 -19.39 -0.01 2.97
C ALA A 85 -18.98 0.66 4.28
N LEU A 86 -19.81 0.57 5.33
CA LEU A 86 -19.49 1.09 6.66
C LEU A 86 -18.31 0.36 7.29
N LEU A 87 -18.23 -0.97 7.15
CA LEU A 87 -17.09 -1.77 7.59
C LEU A 87 -15.80 -1.31 6.89
N ASN A 88 -15.82 -1.26 5.56
CA ASN A 88 -14.67 -0.83 4.76
C ASN A 88 -14.27 0.62 5.03
N LEU A 89 -15.23 1.51 5.26
CA LEU A 89 -14.98 2.89 5.65
C LEU A 89 -14.30 2.97 7.02
N THR A 90 -14.75 2.15 7.97
CA THR A 90 -14.15 2.07 9.32
C THR A 90 -12.72 1.55 9.24
N LEU A 91 -12.47 0.49 8.47
CA LEU A 91 -11.12 -0.03 8.21
C LEU A 91 -10.24 1.02 7.53
N PHE A 92 -10.75 1.71 6.51
CA PHE A 92 -10.04 2.79 5.84
C PHE A 92 -9.68 3.93 6.80
N LYS A 93 -10.61 4.32 7.67
CA LYS A 93 -10.42 5.39 8.66
C LYS A 93 -9.42 5.00 9.76
N LEU A 94 -9.47 3.76 10.26
CA LEU A 94 -8.55 3.29 11.29
C LEU A 94 -7.16 3.01 10.74
N SER A 95 -7.06 2.51 9.51
CA SER A 95 -5.83 2.07 8.89
C SER A 95 -5.19 3.20 8.07
N ILE A 96 -5.66 3.45 6.85
CA ILE A 96 -5.00 4.37 5.91
C ILE A 96 -5.03 5.82 6.40
N TYR A 97 -6.14 6.27 7.00
CA TYR A 97 -6.23 7.66 7.47
C TYR A 97 -5.25 7.93 8.62
N ASN A 98 -5.20 7.06 9.63
CA ASN A 98 -4.34 7.23 10.80
C ASN A 98 -2.88 6.81 10.56
N SER A 99 -2.64 5.62 10.01
CA SER A 99 -1.30 5.02 9.92
C SER A 99 -0.69 5.03 8.51
N SER A 100 -1.43 5.48 7.48
CA SER A 100 -0.99 5.48 6.06
C SER A 100 -0.55 4.09 5.56
N THR A 101 -1.05 3.03 6.18
CA THR A 101 -0.82 1.65 5.81
C THR A 101 -2.14 0.88 5.89
N THR A 102 -2.25 -0.25 5.20
CA THR A 102 -3.33 -1.22 5.43
C THR A 102 -2.91 -2.22 6.49
N TYR A 103 -3.85 -3.04 6.98
CA TYR A 103 -3.55 -4.00 8.05
C TYR A 103 -2.56 -5.07 7.58
N GLY A 104 -2.82 -5.71 6.45
CA GLY A 104 -1.93 -6.69 5.84
C GLY A 104 -0.59 -6.07 5.48
N ALA A 105 -0.57 -4.81 5.02
CA ALA A 105 0.68 -4.10 4.74
C ALA A 105 1.48 -3.87 6.03
N GLN A 106 0.82 -3.50 7.13
CA GLN A 106 1.46 -3.35 8.43
C GLN A 106 2.12 -4.65 8.91
N LEU A 107 1.45 -5.79 8.75
CA LEU A 107 2.01 -7.11 9.08
C LEU A 107 3.23 -7.45 8.22
N GLN A 108 3.21 -7.07 6.95
CA GLN A 108 4.33 -7.24 6.01
C GLN A 108 5.40 -6.14 6.15
N ASN A 109 5.32 -5.28 7.18
CA ASN A 109 6.21 -4.14 7.40
C ASN A 109 6.27 -3.18 6.19
N LEU A 110 5.15 -3.00 5.51
CA LEU A 110 4.94 -2.09 4.39
C LEU A 110 4.12 -0.87 4.82
N LYS A 111 4.34 0.24 4.14
CA LYS A 111 3.63 1.52 4.34
C LYS A 111 3.52 2.24 3.01
N TYR A 112 2.42 2.97 2.80
CA TYR A 112 2.29 3.78 1.61
C TYR A 112 3.18 5.02 1.68
N ARG A 113 3.78 5.35 0.54
CA ARG A 113 4.57 6.56 0.29
C ARG A 113 4.06 7.26 -0.96
N ASN A 114 4.06 8.60 -0.93
CA ASN A 114 3.70 9.40 -2.10
C ASN A 114 4.88 9.50 -3.09
N GLU A 115 4.74 8.89 -4.27
CA GLU A 115 5.81 8.92 -5.29
C GLU A 115 5.86 10.24 -6.07
N ARG A 116 4.76 11.01 -6.14
CA ARG A 116 4.75 12.29 -6.88
C ARG A 116 5.70 13.31 -6.27
N MET A 117 5.80 13.31 -4.93
CA MET A 117 6.71 14.18 -4.19
C MET A 117 8.17 13.70 -4.24
N HIS A 118 8.42 12.49 -4.74
CA HIS A 118 9.73 11.84 -4.80
C HIS A 118 10.32 11.78 -6.22
N LYS A 119 9.74 12.48 -7.20
CA LYS A 119 10.18 12.51 -8.61
C LYS A 119 11.57 13.17 -8.86
N GLY A 120 12.41 13.36 -7.84
CA GLY A 120 13.79 13.87 -7.95
C GLY A 120 14.84 12.75 -8.02
N SER A 121 16.11 13.07 -8.31
CA SER A 121 17.21 12.08 -8.46
C SER A 121 17.56 11.30 -7.18
N LEU A 122 16.91 11.63 -6.07
CA LEU A 122 17.08 11.00 -4.78
C LEU A 122 15.81 10.19 -4.47
N GLU A 123 15.72 8.96 -4.97
CA GLU A 123 14.84 7.91 -4.42
C GLU A 123 15.34 7.46 -3.04
N SER A 124 15.82 8.40 -2.22
CA SER A 124 16.44 8.10 -0.95
C SER A 124 15.37 7.66 0.02
N ILE A 125 15.57 6.45 0.56
CA ILE A 125 14.84 5.86 1.70
C ILE A 125 14.89 6.80 2.92
N ALA A 126 15.81 7.78 2.94
CA ALA A 126 16.02 8.67 4.07
C ALA A 126 14.92 9.71 4.28
N LYS A 127 14.05 9.98 3.30
CA LYS A 127 12.91 10.91 3.45
C LYS A 127 11.60 10.19 3.19
N ASP A 128 10.93 9.75 4.26
CA ASP A 128 9.55 9.30 4.16
C ASP A 128 8.65 10.52 3.92
N ALA A 129 8.16 10.68 2.68
CA ALA A 129 7.13 11.66 2.40
C ALA A 129 5.77 11.02 2.74
N PRO A 130 5.09 11.47 3.82
CA PRO A 130 3.79 10.92 4.18
C PRO A 130 2.76 11.22 3.09
N LEU A 131 1.70 10.41 3.03
CA LEU A 131 0.61 10.62 2.09
C LEU A 131 -0.07 11.96 2.31
N THR A 132 -0.32 12.69 1.24
CA THR A 132 -1.10 13.93 1.28
C THR A 132 -2.53 13.61 1.74
N LYS A 133 -3.15 14.50 2.54
CA LYS A 133 -4.56 14.34 2.99
C LYS A 133 -5.51 14.10 1.81
N ALA A 134 -5.30 14.82 0.70
CA ALA A 134 -6.05 14.65 -0.53
C ALA A 134 -5.91 13.23 -1.12
N GLN A 135 -4.68 12.67 -1.15
CA GLN A 135 -4.45 11.30 -1.63
C GLN A 135 -5.14 10.25 -0.77
N LYS A 136 -5.11 10.42 0.56
CA LYS A 136 -5.82 9.54 1.49
C LYS A 136 -7.32 9.57 1.20
N ILE A 137 -7.91 10.77 1.16
CA ILE A 137 -9.36 10.93 0.93
C ILE A 137 -9.75 10.37 -0.45
N SER A 138 -8.99 10.69 -1.51
CA SER A 138 -9.27 10.15 -2.85
C SER A 138 -9.15 8.64 -2.90
N TYR A 139 -8.19 8.05 -2.18
CA TYR A 139 -8.07 6.59 -2.09
C TYR A 139 -9.31 5.99 -1.45
N GLY A 140 -9.76 6.52 -0.31
CA GLY A 140 -10.96 6.05 0.38
C GLY A 140 -12.22 6.20 -0.48
N ILE A 141 -12.37 7.33 -1.17
CA ILE A 141 -13.51 7.57 -2.08
C ILE A 141 -13.48 6.58 -3.24
N LEU A 142 -12.33 6.38 -3.89
CA LEU A 142 -12.23 5.48 -5.05
C LEU A 142 -12.40 4.01 -4.68
N THR A 143 -11.85 3.59 -3.54
CA THR A 143 -11.94 2.19 -3.09
C THR A 143 -13.29 1.88 -2.46
N VAL A 144 -13.64 2.57 -1.37
CA VAL A 144 -14.88 2.31 -0.62
C VAL A 144 -16.09 2.85 -1.37
N GLY A 145 -16.03 4.12 -1.80
CA GLY A 145 -17.13 4.77 -2.51
C GLY A 145 -17.36 4.18 -3.89
N GLY A 146 -16.27 3.89 -4.63
CA GLY A 146 -16.34 3.25 -5.94
C GLY A 146 -16.96 1.86 -5.89
N GLN A 147 -16.50 0.99 -4.97
CA GLN A 147 -17.09 -0.34 -4.78
C GLN A 147 -18.56 -0.25 -4.36
N TYR A 148 -18.88 0.60 -3.38
CA TYR A 148 -20.27 0.78 -2.93
C TYR A 148 -21.19 1.26 -4.06
N ALA A 149 -20.81 2.31 -4.78
CA ALA A 149 -21.59 2.85 -5.87
C ALA A 149 -21.80 1.80 -6.97
N TRP A 150 -20.76 1.05 -7.32
CA TRP A 150 -20.84 -0.03 -8.30
C TRP A 150 -21.82 -1.11 -7.85
N THR A 151 -21.67 -1.65 -6.64
CA THR A 151 -22.55 -2.69 -6.10
C THR A 151 -24.01 -2.22 -6.00
N ARG A 152 -24.25 -0.96 -5.61
CA ARG A 152 -25.61 -0.41 -5.53
C ARG A 152 -26.25 -0.26 -6.89
N ILE A 153 -25.53 0.30 -7.87
CA ILE A 153 -26.07 0.48 -9.23
C ILE A 153 -26.32 -0.88 -9.88
N SER A 154 -25.38 -1.82 -9.76
CA SER A 154 -25.53 -3.18 -10.28
C SER A 154 -26.76 -3.88 -9.69
N ARG A 155 -26.95 -3.82 -8.36
CA ARG A 155 -28.12 -4.43 -7.72
C ARG A 155 -29.44 -3.79 -8.17
N ILE A 156 -29.48 -2.46 -8.30
CA ILE A 156 -30.67 -1.77 -8.80
C ILE A 156 -30.96 -2.17 -10.25
N ALA A 157 -29.93 -2.27 -11.08
CA ALA A 157 -30.06 -2.66 -12.48
C ALA A 157 -30.57 -4.10 -12.63
N THR A 158 -30.07 -5.04 -11.82
CA THR A 158 -30.53 -6.44 -11.81
C THR A 158 -31.94 -6.56 -11.26
N ASN A 159 -32.25 -5.94 -10.12
CA ASN A 159 -33.57 -6.06 -9.48
C ASN A 159 -34.71 -5.48 -10.32
N LYS A 160 -34.42 -4.49 -11.17
CA LYS A 160 -35.39 -3.85 -12.06
C LYS A 160 -35.36 -4.40 -13.49
N GLY A 161 -34.57 -5.46 -13.75
CA GLY A 161 -34.49 -6.10 -15.06
C GLY A 161 -34.04 -5.16 -16.18
N TRP A 162 -33.11 -4.23 -15.93
CA TRP A 162 -32.71 -3.24 -16.94
C TRP A 162 -32.14 -3.83 -18.24
N GLY A 163 -31.71 -5.09 -18.22
CA GLY A 163 -31.26 -5.82 -19.41
C GLY A 163 -32.38 -6.37 -20.29
N GLU A 164 -33.62 -6.46 -19.79
CA GLU A 164 -34.78 -6.99 -20.52
C GLU A 164 -35.65 -5.89 -21.16
N LEU A 165 -35.35 -4.62 -20.85
CA LEU A 165 -36.04 -3.46 -21.42
C LEU A 165 -35.67 -3.25 -22.90
N GLU A 166 -36.55 -2.58 -23.64
CA GLU A 166 -36.32 -2.24 -25.05
C GLU A 166 -34.98 -1.51 -25.26
N GLU A 167 -34.36 -1.72 -26.43
CA GLU A 167 -32.99 -1.25 -26.68
C GLU A 167 -32.85 0.27 -26.72
N ASP A 168 -33.95 1.00 -26.98
CA ASP A 168 -33.90 2.46 -27.07
C ASP A 168 -33.95 3.15 -25.69
N ASP A 169 -34.38 2.43 -24.66
CA ASP A 169 -34.44 2.94 -23.30
C ASP A 169 -33.05 3.27 -22.74
N ILE A 170 -32.95 4.44 -22.12
CA ILE A 170 -31.71 4.94 -21.49
C ILE A 170 -31.21 3.95 -20.42
N ARG A 171 -32.11 3.21 -19.76
CA ARG A 171 -31.79 2.23 -18.71
C ARG A 171 -31.03 1.02 -19.25
N ASN A 172 -31.41 0.52 -20.42
CA ASN A 172 -30.70 -0.58 -21.07
C ASN A 172 -29.32 -0.10 -21.56
N LYS A 173 -29.23 1.11 -22.09
CA LYS A 173 -27.93 1.74 -22.44
C LYS A 173 -27.00 1.87 -21.23
N ILE A 174 -27.50 2.30 -20.06
CA ILE A 174 -26.72 2.35 -18.81
C ILE A 174 -26.29 0.95 -18.37
N TYR A 175 -27.17 -0.05 -18.46
CA TYR A 175 -26.82 -1.44 -18.13
C TYR A 175 -25.71 -1.96 -19.04
N LYS A 176 -25.80 -1.76 -20.36
CA LYS A 176 -24.74 -2.09 -21.32
C LYS A 176 -23.44 -1.37 -20.97
N LEU A 177 -23.48 -0.07 -20.65
CA LEU A 177 -22.31 0.69 -20.23
C LEU A 177 -21.67 0.15 -18.94
N LEU A 178 -22.47 -0.23 -17.95
CA LEU A 178 -22.00 -0.84 -16.70
C LEU A 178 -21.27 -2.16 -16.99
N GLN A 179 -21.84 -3.01 -17.84
CA GLN A 179 -21.23 -4.28 -18.27
C GLN A 179 -19.92 -4.08 -19.03
N TYR A 180 -19.86 -3.11 -19.95
CA TYR A 180 -18.61 -2.75 -20.62
C TYR A 180 -17.58 -2.20 -19.64
N GLY A 181 -18.00 -1.33 -18.71
CA GLY A 181 -17.15 -0.80 -17.65
C GLY A 181 -16.51 -1.91 -16.81
N GLU A 182 -17.27 -2.93 -16.44
CA GLU A 182 -16.74 -4.09 -15.71
C GLU A 182 -15.66 -4.84 -16.51
N LYS A 183 -15.93 -5.08 -17.80
CA LYS A 183 -14.99 -5.75 -18.70
C LYS A 183 -13.69 -4.96 -18.85
N TYR A 184 -13.79 -3.65 -19.09
CA TYR A 184 -12.63 -2.78 -19.21
C TYR A 184 -11.86 -2.69 -17.89
N TRP A 185 -12.55 -2.59 -16.75
CA TRP A 185 -11.90 -2.58 -15.45
C TRP A 185 -11.08 -3.86 -15.21
N LYS A 186 -11.63 -5.03 -15.51
CA LYS A 186 -10.90 -6.31 -15.41
C LYS A 186 -9.69 -6.35 -16.33
N LEU A 187 -9.82 -5.88 -17.57
CA LEU A 187 -8.71 -5.80 -18.53
C LEU A 187 -7.60 -4.87 -18.04
N PHE A 188 -7.94 -3.67 -17.58
CA PHE A 188 -6.97 -2.73 -17.02
C PHE A 188 -6.31 -3.25 -15.74
N SER A 189 -7.07 -3.96 -14.90
CA SER A 189 -6.52 -4.62 -13.70
C SER A 189 -5.51 -5.69 -14.08
N LEU A 190 -5.81 -6.54 -15.08
CA LEU A 190 -4.90 -7.55 -15.60
C LEU A 190 -3.61 -6.93 -16.15
N ILE A 191 -3.74 -5.90 -16.99
CA ILE A 191 -2.58 -5.17 -17.54
C ILE A 191 -1.75 -4.56 -16.40
N ASN A 192 -2.42 -3.95 -15.41
CA ASN A 192 -1.73 -3.41 -14.24
C ASN A 192 -0.97 -4.49 -13.48
N PHE A 193 -1.58 -5.66 -13.28
CA PHE A 193 -0.97 -6.80 -12.61
C PHE A 193 0.24 -7.35 -13.37
N LEU A 194 0.18 -7.47 -14.71
CA LEU A 194 1.33 -7.87 -15.52
C LEU A 194 2.49 -6.87 -15.40
N VAL A 195 2.19 -5.57 -15.48
CA VAL A 195 3.19 -4.52 -15.28
C VAL A 195 3.73 -4.54 -13.85
N PHE A 196 2.91 -4.89 -12.86
CA PHE A 196 3.34 -5.10 -11.48
C PHE A 196 4.30 -6.27 -11.35
N LEU A 197 4.06 -7.40 -12.02
CA LEU A 197 4.99 -8.52 -12.02
C LEU A 197 6.34 -8.15 -12.63
N TRP A 198 6.37 -7.28 -13.64
CA TRP A 198 7.62 -6.77 -14.22
C TRP A 198 8.32 -5.77 -13.29
N ASN A 199 7.65 -4.70 -12.86
CA ASN A 199 8.27 -3.56 -12.17
C ASN A 199 8.24 -3.65 -10.63
N GLY A 200 7.24 -4.33 -10.05
CA GLY A 200 7.05 -4.49 -8.60
C GLY A 200 6.68 -3.22 -7.83
N LYS A 201 6.14 -2.20 -8.52
CA LYS A 201 5.90 -0.85 -7.95
C LYS A 201 4.48 -0.62 -7.42
N TYR A 202 3.45 -0.90 -8.22
CA TYR A 202 2.06 -0.62 -7.89
C TYR A 202 1.21 -1.88 -8.04
N ARG A 203 0.60 -2.35 -6.95
CA ARG A 203 -0.21 -3.57 -6.91
C ARG A 203 -1.57 -3.35 -7.55
N MET A 204 -2.24 -2.25 -7.21
CA MET A 204 -3.56 -1.91 -7.74
C MET A 204 -3.53 -0.80 -8.80
N LEU A 205 -4.55 -0.76 -9.66
CA LEU A 205 -4.72 0.34 -10.62
C LEU A 205 -4.92 1.68 -9.90
N ILE A 206 -5.66 1.67 -8.78
CA ILE A 206 -5.91 2.85 -7.95
C ILE A 206 -4.61 3.39 -7.35
N ASP A 207 -3.72 2.50 -6.90
CA ASP A 207 -2.39 2.87 -6.40
C ASP A 207 -1.57 3.58 -7.48
N ARG A 208 -1.64 3.10 -8.73
CA ARG A 208 -0.97 3.71 -9.88
C ARG A 208 -1.52 5.10 -10.18
N LEU A 209 -2.85 5.24 -10.21
CA LEU A 209 -3.52 6.50 -10.50
C LEU A 209 -3.16 7.57 -9.46
N LEU A 210 -3.20 7.21 -8.18
CA LEU A 210 -2.86 8.10 -7.07
C LEU A 210 -1.36 8.24 -6.82
N SER A 211 -0.56 7.40 -7.50
CA SER A 211 0.90 7.32 -7.36
C SER A 211 1.32 7.02 -5.91
N MET A 212 0.59 6.09 -5.28
CA MET A 212 0.84 5.57 -3.94
C MET A 212 1.64 4.28 -4.05
N ARG A 213 2.85 4.24 -3.51
CA ARG A 213 3.72 3.06 -3.56
C ARG A 213 3.88 2.45 -2.17
N LEU A 214 3.82 1.13 -2.06
CA LEU A 214 4.21 0.43 -0.84
C LEU A 214 5.74 0.37 -0.71
N VAL A 215 6.24 0.83 0.43
CA VAL A 215 7.67 0.83 0.79
C VAL A 215 7.81 0.25 2.19
N TYR A 216 8.97 -0.33 2.52
CA TYR A 216 9.23 -0.82 3.87
C TYR A 216 9.14 0.30 4.90
N SER A 217 8.37 0.07 5.96
CA SER A 217 8.23 0.99 7.09
C SER A 217 9.50 1.01 7.95
N LYS A 218 10.11 -0.16 8.19
CA LYS A 218 11.37 -0.32 8.94
C LYS A 218 12.40 -1.13 8.14
N LYS A 219 13.67 -0.71 8.18
CA LYS A 219 14.78 -1.36 7.43
C LYS A 219 15.14 -2.77 7.93
N SER A 220 14.86 -3.11 9.20
CA SER A 220 15.40 -4.34 9.82
C SER A 220 14.55 -5.62 9.64
N MET A 221 13.35 -5.54 9.05
CA MET A 221 12.44 -6.70 9.02
C MET A 221 12.65 -7.66 7.85
N ASN A 222 13.46 -7.29 6.84
CA ASN A 222 13.70 -8.15 5.66
C ASN A 222 14.31 -9.52 6.01
N ARG A 223 14.81 -9.70 7.26
CA ARG A 223 15.44 -10.94 7.72
C ARG A 223 14.50 -11.90 8.45
N GLN A 224 13.32 -11.47 8.90
CA GLN A 224 12.46 -12.33 9.76
C GLN A 224 11.70 -13.42 8.97
N VAL A 225 11.30 -13.14 7.73
CA VAL A 225 10.52 -14.09 6.90
C VAL A 225 11.32 -15.35 6.53
N SER A 226 12.65 -15.27 6.47
CA SER A 226 13.50 -16.44 6.20
C SER A 226 13.54 -17.45 7.36
N PHE A 227 13.24 -17.03 8.60
CA PHE A 227 13.36 -17.93 9.75
C PHE A 227 12.16 -18.85 9.92
N GLU A 228 10.96 -18.48 9.47
CA GLU A 228 9.82 -19.38 9.62
C GLU A 228 9.95 -20.61 8.71
N PHE A 229 10.40 -20.42 7.46
CA PHE A 229 10.68 -21.53 6.55
C PHE A 229 11.88 -22.37 7.01
N LEU A 230 12.94 -21.71 7.51
CA LEU A 230 14.09 -22.38 8.12
C LEU A 230 13.69 -23.19 9.36
N ASN A 231 12.83 -22.63 10.22
CA ASN A 231 12.34 -23.28 11.43
C ASN A 231 11.44 -24.46 11.09
N ARG A 232 10.52 -24.30 10.12
CA ARG A 232 9.70 -25.42 9.63
C ARG A 232 10.60 -26.54 9.10
N GLN A 233 11.62 -26.24 8.31
CA GLN A 233 12.56 -27.27 7.84
C GLN A 233 13.41 -27.88 8.97
N MET A 234 13.92 -27.10 9.92
CA MET A 234 14.65 -27.63 11.09
C MET A 234 13.77 -28.58 11.91
N VAL A 235 12.51 -28.23 12.14
CA VAL A 235 11.57 -29.08 12.87
C VAL A 235 11.34 -30.39 12.12
N TRP A 236 11.13 -30.34 10.80
CA TRP A 236 10.97 -31.54 9.99
C TRP A 236 12.22 -32.42 9.97
N HIS A 237 13.42 -31.83 9.87
CA HIS A 237 14.69 -32.55 9.95
C HIS A 237 14.94 -33.16 11.34
N ALA A 238 14.54 -32.48 12.42
CA ALA A 238 14.62 -33.02 13.78
C ALA A 238 13.67 -34.21 14.01
N PHE A 239 12.55 -34.29 13.28
CA PHE A 239 11.62 -35.42 13.34
C PHE A 239 11.98 -36.59 12.42
N THR A 240 12.75 -36.37 11.35
CA THR A 240 13.01 -37.39 10.31
C THR A 240 14.40 -38.02 10.35
N CYS A 241 15.33 -37.49 11.14
CA CYS A 241 16.61 -38.12 11.43
C CYS A 241 16.69 -38.45 12.93
N PRO A 242 16.44 -39.71 13.34
CA PRO A 242 16.75 -40.18 14.70
C PRO A 242 18.25 -40.24 14.96
#